data_AF-A0A6G1KQI8-F1
#
_entry.id   AF-A0A6G1KQI8-F1
#
_cell.length_a   1.000
_cell.length_b   1.000
_cell.length_c   1.000
_cell.angle_alpha   90.00
_cell.angle_beta   90.00
_cell.angle_gamma   90.00
#
_symmetry.space_group_name_H-M   'P 1'
#
loop_
_entity.id
_entity.type
_entity.pdbx_description
1 polymer ?
#
loop_
_entity_poly.entity_id
_entity_poly.type
_entity_poly.pdbx_seq_one_letter_code
_entity_poly.pdbx_strand_id
1 'polypeptide(L)'
;KLSEDEVVDVINECIEEYTNAWFVGKTEEQLVDEVQVRHVAESEGTVLQFIERTKTNISALRTRLDALADEVMKDTYRNAEDVRRACRNMELTVEFLEYELWRLNIFEPNADESPNQDLHIIDLGSGSESNSDIELEDAELSQHILSTQAHVPGNSHGQTQGTTSSQKVSQSQRHHSSQSLAGSRKAQPAAGDVLLHNRDSPELSSIATVAKWGWPQLVQKHDRKRIVMKIIYEMTSSDREILRTRIMTVRKQNLLMEIPLCVAMLLRGENKIQGVLPRDLVKIVNFTKLFLSWWLCGNYFQEEAEQWQVEELAQCLDDRDTDESEFYYWVHHILENTFSKEALAKPSAPSQAEIIVIDSSDD
;
A
#
# COMPACT_ATOMS: atom_id res chain seq x y z
N LYS A 1 1.85 16.10 36.20
CA LYS A 1 2.34 14.92 35.45
C LYS A 1 1.41 13.80 35.84
N LEU A 2 0.81 13.13 34.88
CA LEU A 2 -0.11 12.04 35.16
C LEU A 2 0.65 10.82 35.68
N SER A 3 0.02 10.03 36.54
CA SER A 3 0.48 8.68 36.88
C SER A 3 0.31 7.73 35.69
N GLU A 4 0.91 6.55 35.77
CA GLU A 4 0.75 5.51 34.76
C GLU A 4 -0.73 5.09 34.65
N ASP A 5 -1.37 4.80 35.79
CA ASP A 5 -2.80 4.46 35.86
C ASP A 5 -3.72 5.54 35.26
N GLU A 6 -3.43 6.82 35.52
CA GLU A 6 -4.20 7.94 34.94
C GLU A 6 -4.05 8.00 33.41
N VAL A 7 -2.90 7.60 32.85
CA VAL A 7 -2.72 7.52 31.39
C VAL A 7 -3.50 6.33 30.82
N VAL A 8 -3.49 5.18 31.50
CA VAL A 8 -4.25 3.99 31.10
C VAL A 8 -5.75 4.27 31.08
N ASP A 9 -6.26 4.93 32.12
CA ASP A 9 -7.67 5.31 32.21
C ASP A 9 -8.08 6.20 31.03
N VAL A 10 -7.25 7.18 30.65
CA VAL A 10 -7.53 8.06 29.50
C VAL A 10 -7.43 7.31 28.17
N ILE A 11 -6.50 6.37 28.02
CA ILE A 11 -6.40 5.52 26.81
C ILE A 11 -7.68 4.70 26.66
N ASN A 12 -8.14 4.04 27.74
CA ASN A 12 -9.35 3.24 27.73
C ASN A 12 -10.60 4.11 27.45
N GLU A 13 -10.69 5.31 28.06
CA GLU A 13 -11.75 6.28 27.78
C GLU A 13 -11.80 6.63 26.28
N CYS A 14 -10.65 6.88 25.64
CA CYS A 14 -10.60 7.18 24.21
C CYS A 14 -11.04 5.99 23.35
N ILE A 15 -10.59 4.78 23.66
CA ILE A 15 -11.01 3.57 22.93
C ILE A 15 -12.52 3.38 23.04
N GLU A 16 -13.08 3.52 24.25
CA GLU A 16 -14.52 3.44 24.48
C GLU A 16 -15.29 4.53 23.71
N GLU A 17 -14.80 5.78 23.69
CA GLU A 17 -15.38 6.87 22.90
C GLU A 17 -15.41 6.51 21.40
N TYR A 18 -14.31 6.00 20.85
CA TYR A 18 -14.22 5.61 19.44
C TYR A 18 -15.13 4.42 19.10
N THR A 19 -15.19 3.41 19.97
CA THR A 19 -16.11 2.27 19.82
C THR A 19 -17.57 2.73 19.87
N ASN A 20 -17.94 3.60 20.82
CA ASN A 20 -19.31 4.12 20.94
C ASN A 20 -19.70 5.05 19.78
N ALA A 21 -18.74 5.76 19.20
CA ALA A 21 -18.94 6.61 18.03
C ALA A 21 -19.02 5.81 16.70
N TRP A 22 -18.75 4.50 16.74
CA TRP A 22 -18.78 3.64 15.57
C TRP A 22 -20.19 3.11 15.28
N PHE A 23 -20.56 3.08 14.00
CA PHE A 23 -21.78 2.45 13.52
C PHE A 23 -21.62 2.02 12.05
N VAL A 24 -22.42 1.04 11.62
CA VAL A 24 -22.43 0.56 10.23
C VAL A 24 -22.87 1.69 9.30
N GLY A 25 -22.08 1.96 8.27
CA GLY A 25 -22.36 3.06 7.33
C GLY A 25 -21.93 4.44 7.82
N LYS A 26 -21.11 4.54 8.87
CA LYS A 26 -20.48 5.81 9.31
C LYS A 26 -19.75 6.54 8.16
N THR A 27 -19.20 5.79 7.21
CA THR A 27 -18.75 6.31 5.92
C THR A 27 -19.86 6.10 4.88
N GLU A 28 -20.36 7.18 4.27
CA GLU A 28 -21.49 7.18 3.32
C GLU A 28 -21.36 6.20 2.13
N GLU A 29 -20.15 5.69 1.85
CA GLU A 29 -19.88 4.68 0.81
C GLU A 29 -20.17 3.22 1.23
N GLN A 30 -20.62 2.97 2.46
CA GLN A 30 -20.82 1.62 3.00
C GLN A 30 -22.23 1.39 3.55
N LEU A 31 -23.26 1.66 2.74
CA LEU A 31 -24.53 0.93 2.89
C LEU A 31 -24.33 -0.50 2.42
N VAL A 32 -23.59 -1.27 3.21
CA VAL A 32 -23.35 -2.68 2.96
C VAL A 32 -24.59 -3.44 3.39
N ASP A 33 -25.33 -3.97 2.42
CA ASP A 33 -26.48 -4.84 2.68
C ASP A 33 -25.98 -6.14 3.32
N GLU A 34 -26.28 -6.32 4.61
CA GLU A 34 -25.94 -7.53 5.39
C GLU A 34 -26.42 -8.80 4.70
N VAL A 35 -27.60 -8.76 4.06
CA VAL A 35 -28.19 -9.89 3.34
C VAL A 35 -27.35 -10.20 2.11
N GLN A 36 -26.92 -9.18 1.38
CA GLN A 36 -26.08 -9.34 0.20
C GLN A 36 -24.71 -9.94 0.55
N VAL A 37 -24.05 -9.43 1.61
CA VAL A 37 -22.76 -9.95 2.06
C VAL A 37 -22.85 -11.41 2.46
N ARG A 38 -23.90 -11.79 3.21
CA ARG A 38 -24.14 -13.18 3.57
C ARG A 38 -24.39 -14.04 2.34
N HIS A 39 -25.28 -13.59 1.45
CA HIS A 39 -25.66 -14.36 0.27
C HIS A 39 -24.47 -14.64 -0.67
N VAL A 40 -23.60 -13.66 -0.89
CA VAL A 40 -22.40 -13.83 -1.71
C VAL A 40 -21.49 -14.90 -1.11
N ALA A 41 -21.16 -14.81 0.18
CA ALA A 41 -20.28 -15.78 0.83
C ALA A 41 -20.87 -17.20 0.88
N GLU A 42 -22.20 -17.32 1.07
CA GLU A 42 -22.91 -18.60 1.03
C GLU A 42 -22.91 -19.20 -0.39
N SER A 43 -23.14 -18.38 -1.41
CA SER A 43 -23.18 -18.82 -2.81
C SER A 43 -21.83 -19.35 -3.31
N GLU A 44 -20.73 -18.80 -2.78
CA GLU A 44 -19.37 -19.21 -3.11
C GLU A 44 -18.86 -20.38 -2.25
N GLY A 45 -19.60 -20.76 -1.19
CA GLY A 45 -19.13 -21.76 -0.23
C GLY A 45 -17.89 -21.33 0.56
N THR A 46 -17.64 -20.02 0.66
CA THR A 46 -16.42 -19.42 1.25
C THR A 46 -16.61 -18.92 2.68
N VAL A 47 -17.79 -19.12 3.28
CA VAL A 47 -18.16 -18.61 4.62
C VAL A 47 -17.09 -18.94 5.68
N LEU A 48 -16.62 -20.20 5.76
CA LEU A 48 -15.61 -20.58 6.75
C LEU A 48 -14.26 -19.86 6.55
N GLN A 49 -13.83 -19.67 5.30
CA GLN A 49 -12.61 -18.93 4.98
C GLN A 49 -12.77 -17.44 5.33
N PHE A 50 -13.96 -16.88 5.10
CA PHE A 50 -14.28 -15.51 5.50
C PHE A 50 -14.23 -15.34 7.02
N ILE A 51 -14.80 -16.27 7.79
CA ILE A 51 -14.76 -16.26 9.26
C ILE A 51 -13.31 -16.33 9.76
N GLU A 52 -12.52 -17.27 9.28
CA GLU A 52 -11.11 -17.46 9.68
C GLU A 52 -10.27 -16.20 9.36
N ARG A 53 -10.44 -15.64 8.16
CA ARG A 53 -9.78 -14.40 7.75
C ARG A 53 -10.19 -13.23 8.64
N THR A 54 -11.47 -13.12 8.98
CA THR A 54 -11.99 -12.04 9.84
C THR A 54 -11.45 -12.17 11.26
N LYS A 55 -11.43 -13.37 11.84
CA LYS A 55 -10.80 -13.65 13.15
C LYS A 55 -9.31 -13.29 13.16
N THR A 56 -8.60 -13.64 12.09
CA THR A 56 -7.17 -13.28 11.92
C THR A 56 -6.97 -11.77 11.91
N ASN A 57 -7.81 -11.02 11.18
CA ASN A 57 -7.71 -9.57 11.13
C ASN A 57 -8.06 -8.92 12.49
N ILE A 58 -9.08 -9.41 13.20
CA ILE A 58 -9.42 -8.96 14.55
C ILE A 58 -8.21 -9.12 15.49
N SER A 59 -7.56 -10.28 15.48
CA SER A 59 -6.36 -10.52 16.29
C SER A 59 -5.23 -9.54 15.91
N ALA A 60 -4.98 -9.33 14.62
CA ALA A 60 -3.94 -8.41 14.16
C ALA A 60 -4.23 -6.94 14.54
N LEU A 61 -5.49 -6.51 14.48
CA LEU A 61 -5.92 -5.17 14.86
C LEU A 61 -5.82 -4.95 16.38
N ARG A 62 -6.18 -5.95 17.19
CA ARG A 62 -5.98 -5.91 18.65
C ARG A 62 -4.50 -5.76 19.01
N THR A 63 -3.63 -6.60 18.46
CA THR A 63 -2.17 -6.48 18.67
C THR A 63 -1.63 -5.12 18.24
N ARG A 64 -2.17 -4.54 17.16
CA ARG A 64 -1.79 -3.18 16.74
C ARG A 64 -2.26 -2.13 17.74
N LEU A 65 -3.48 -2.26 18.27
CA LEU A 65 -4.02 -1.35 19.27
C LEU A 65 -3.19 -1.39 20.56
N ASP A 66 -2.83 -2.59 21.02
CA ASP A 66 -1.92 -2.79 22.17
C ASP A 66 -0.57 -2.09 21.93
N ALA A 67 0.03 -2.29 20.75
CA ALA A 67 1.30 -1.67 20.42
C ALA A 67 1.23 -0.13 20.36
N LEU A 68 0.10 0.43 19.92
CA LEU A 68 -0.15 1.88 19.95
C LEU A 68 -0.33 2.37 21.39
N ALA A 69 -1.00 1.60 22.26
CA ALA A 69 -1.14 1.93 23.67
C ALA A 69 0.22 1.93 24.38
N ASP A 70 1.03 0.90 24.16
CA ASP A 70 2.41 0.84 24.64
C ASP A 70 3.27 2.01 24.16
N GLU A 71 3.03 2.52 22.94
CA GLU A 71 3.72 3.70 22.42
C GLU A 71 3.30 4.96 23.17
N VAL A 72 2.00 5.15 23.42
CA VAL A 72 1.50 6.28 24.22
C VAL A 72 2.07 6.22 25.63
N MET A 73 2.12 5.05 26.26
CA MET A 73 2.60 4.85 27.64
C MET A 73 4.08 5.17 27.86
N LYS A 74 4.91 5.17 26.79
CA LYS A 74 6.35 5.49 26.90
C LYS A 74 6.62 6.97 27.16
N ASP A 75 5.69 7.83 26.80
CA ASP A 75 5.83 9.28 26.93
C ASP A 75 5.29 9.81 28.27
N THR A 76 5.75 10.99 28.67
CA THR A 76 5.31 11.63 29.91
C THR A 76 4.38 12.81 29.63
N TYR A 77 3.16 12.75 30.16
CA TYR A 77 2.14 13.77 29.91
C TYR A 77 1.89 14.69 31.11
N ARG A 78 1.55 15.94 30.83
CA ARG A 78 1.27 16.95 31.87
C ARG A 78 -0.19 16.95 32.28
N ASN A 79 -1.09 16.63 31.35
CA ASN A 79 -2.54 16.64 31.49
C ASN A 79 -3.16 15.57 30.55
N ALA A 80 -4.44 15.26 30.78
CA ALA A 80 -5.16 14.24 30.01
C ALA A 80 -5.36 14.61 28.53
N GLU A 81 -5.45 15.91 28.21
CA GLU A 81 -5.67 16.37 26.84
C GLU A 81 -4.48 16.04 25.92
N ASP A 82 -3.27 16.08 26.46
CA ASP A 82 -2.07 15.66 25.72
C ASP A 82 -2.10 14.14 25.42
N VAL A 83 -2.63 13.32 26.34
CA VAL A 83 -2.81 11.86 26.14
C VAL A 83 -3.88 11.62 25.08
N ARG A 84 -5.06 12.25 25.18
CA ARG A 84 -6.13 12.12 24.18
C ARG A 84 -5.65 12.47 22.77
N ARG A 85 -4.79 13.48 22.65
CA ARG A 85 -4.18 13.85 21.36
C ARG A 85 -3.26 12.75 20.82
N ALA A 86 -2.50 12.08 21.68
CA ALA A 86 -1.67 10.94 21.28
C ALA A 86 -2.54 9.72 20.88
N CYS A 87 -3.68 9.52 21.56
CA CYS A 87 -4.65 8.46 21.26
C CYS A 87 -5.38 8.62 19.92
N ARG A 88 -5.36 9.79 19.27
CA ARG A 88 -5.98 9.98 17.94
C ARG A 88 -5.49 8.98 16.88
N ASN A 89 -4.29 8.43 17.05
CA ASN A 89 -3.76 7.40 16.14
C ASN A 89 -4.48 6.04 16.26
N MET A 90 -5.18 5.83 17.37
CA MET A 90 -5.92 4.61 17.65
C MET A 90 -7.29 4.62 17.00
N GLU A 91 -7.90 5.79 16.76
CA GLU A 91 -9.25 5.95 16.21
C GLU A 91 -9.48 5.07 14.97
N LEU A 92 -8.64 5.21 13.94
CA LEU A 92 -8.75 4.38 12.73
C LEU A 92 -8.57 2.88 13.00
N THR A 93 -7.74 2.50 13.96
CA THR A 93 -7.54 1.08 14.31
C THR A 93 -8.78 0.52 15.01
N VAL A 94 -9.41 1.30 15.89
CA VAL A 94 -10.68 0.97 16.54
C VAL A 94 -11.81 0.87 15.50
N GLU A 95 -11.91 1.83 14.58
CA GLU A 95 -12.93 1.77 13.52
C GLU A 95 -12.81 0.50 12.65
N PHE A 96 -11.59 0.11 12.29
CA PHE A 96 -11.37 -1.14 11.56
C PHE A 96 -11.68 -2.38 12.40
N LEU A 97 -11.40 -2.33 13.70
CA LEU A 97 -11.69 -3.43 14.62
C LEU A 97 -13.21 -3.65 14.74
N GLU A 98 -13.97 -2.58 15.00
CA GLU A 98 -15.43 -2.64 15.09
C GLU A 98 -16.08 -3.11 13.79
N TYR A 99 -15.56 -2.66 12.65
CA TYR A 99 -16.02 -3.15 11.34
C TYR A 99 -15.83 -4.66 11.17
N GLU A 100 -14.69 -5.20 11.60
CA GLU A 100 -14.43 -6.64 11.51
C GLU A 100 -15.26 -7.45 12.51
N LEU A 101 -15.50 -6.90 13.70
CA LEU A 101 -16.39 -7.50 14.70
C LEU A 101 -17.83 -7.56 14.17
N TRP A 102 -18.34 -6.48 13.59
CA TRP A 102 -19.64 -6.48 12.93
C TRP A 102 -19.72 -7.50 11.80
N ARG A 103 -18.71 -7.57 10.92
CA ARG A 103 -18.66 -8.59 9.86
C ARG A 103 -18.68 -10.00 10.39
N LEU A 104 -17.93 -10.27 11.46
CA LEU A 104 -17.95 -11.58 12.11
C LEU A 104 -19.35 -11.90 12.62
N ASN A 105 -20.04 -10.94 13.23
CA ASN A 105 -21.42 -11.08 13.70
C ASN A 105 -22.43 -11.38 12.57
N ILE A 106 -22.20 -10.93 11.34
CA ILE A 106 -23.04 -11.29 10.18
C ILE A 106 -22.95 -12.79 9.88
N PHE A 107 -21.78 -13.43 10.04
CA PHE A 107 -21.57 -14.83 9.68
C PHE A 107 -21.72 -15.81 10.87
N GLU A 108 -21.41 -15.35 12.07
CA GLU A 108 -21.60 -16.08 13.33
C GLU A 108 -22.55 -15.32 14.26
N PRO A 109 -23.81 -15.03 13.84
CA PRO A 109 -24.79 -14.50 14.76
C PRO A 109 -25.05 -15.59 15.80
N ASN A 110 -24.72 -15.34 17.07
CA ASN A 110 -24.94 -16.25 18.21
C ASN A 110 -23.86 -17.31 18.50
N ALA A 111 -22.57 -16.97 18.51
CA ALA A 111 -21.57 -17.77 19.25
C ALA A 111 -21.64 -17.56 20.79
N ASP A 112 -22.85 -17.32 21.33
CA ASP A 112 -23.20 -16.91 22.70
C ASP A 112 -23.07 -15.41 23.01
N GLU A 113 -24.20 -14.69 22.87
CA GLU A 113 -24.50 -13.53 23.69
C GLU A 113 -24.42 -13.93 25.18
N SER A 114 -23.26 -13.72 25.79
CA SER A 114 -23.26 -12.95 27.04
C SER A 114 -22.70 -11.57 26.67
N PRO A 115 -23.54 -10.53 26.52
CA PRO A 115 -23.13 -9.18 26.10
C PRO A 115 -22.29 -8.44 27.17
N ASN A 116 -21.65 -9.20 28.06
CA ASN A 116 -20.91 -8.79 29.23
C ASN A 116 -19.58 -9.57 29.33
N GLN A 117 -19.06 -10.08 28.20
CA GLN A 117 -17.62 -10.29 28.15
C GLN A 117 -17.00 -8.91 28.14
N ASP A 118 -16.61 -8.49 29.35
CA ASP A 118 -15.67 -7.42 29.62
C ASP A 118 -14.86 -7.12 28.36
N LEU A 119 -14.99 -5.88 27.86
CA LEU A 119 -13.81 -5.21 27.32
C LEU A 119 -12.79 -5.39 28.43
N HIS A 120 -11.97 -6.43 28.28
CA HIS A 120 -10.97 -6.83 29.23
C HIS A 120 -10.07 -5.60 29.29
N ILE A 121 -10.32 -4.75 30.28
CA ILE A 121 -9.52 -3.58 30.61
C ILE A 121 -8.11 -4.09 30.48
N ILE A 122 -7.33 -3.46 29.60
CA ILE A 122 -5.98 -3.88 29.28
C ILE A 122 -5.24 -3.91 30.63
N ASP A 123 -5.11 -5.10 31.20
CA ASP A 123 -4.42 -5.33 32.45
C ASP A 123 -2.94 -5.23 32.11
N LEU A 124 -2.41 -4.01 32.16
CA LEU A 124 -1.01 -3.69 31.96
C LEU A 124 -0.17 -4.12 33.18
N GLY A 125 -0.44 -5.32 33.69
CA GLY A 125 0.43 -6.09 34.58
C GLY A 125 1.02 -5.28 35.74
N SER A 126 0.27 -5.12 36.82
CA SER A 126 0.88 -4.84 38.12
C SER A 126 1.78 -6.01 38.51
N GLY A 127 3.09 -5.87 38.24
CA GLY A 127 4.13 -6.83 38.60
C GLY A 127 4.15 -7.06 40.11
N SER A 128 3.53 -8.15 40.54
CA SER A 128 3.58 -8.63 41.92
C SER A 128 4.60 -9.77 41.98
N GLU A 129 5.78 -9.46 42.54
CA GLU A 129 6.81 -10.42 42.89
C GLU A 129 6.26 -11.38 43.96
N SER A 130 5.81 -12.57 43.55
CA SER A 130 5.42 -13.62 44.49
C SER A 130 6.27 -14.87 44.27
N ASN A 131 7.23 -15.05 45.18
CA ASN A 131 7.95 -16.30 45.40
C ASN A 131 6.97 -17.38 45.82
N SER A 132 6.86 -18.44 45.02
CA SER A 132 6.48 -19.75 45.53
C SER A 132 7.28 -20.83 44.81
N ASP A 133 8.14 -21.47 45.60
CA ASP A 133 8.73 -22.78 45.33
C ASP A 133 7.62 -23.77 44.98
N ILE A 134 7.68 -24.35 43.79
CA ILE A 134 6.91 -25.53 43.42
C ILE A 134 7.90 -26.58 42.92
N GLU A 135 7.93 -27.68 43.65
CA GLU A 135 8.71 -28.88 43.39
C GLU A 135 8.34 -29.49 42.03
N LEU A 136 9.37 -29.77 41.24
CA LEU A 136 9.32 -30.48 39.97
C LEU A 136 9.19 -31.98 40.24
N GLU A 137 8.04 -32.56 39.86
CA GLU A 137 7.94 -33.99 39.55
C GLU A 137 7.83 -34.20 38.04
N ASP A 138 8.52 -35.25 37.61
CA ASP A 138 8.84 -35.66 36.25
C ASP A 138 7.63 -35.96 35.37
N ALA A 139 7.69 -35.53 34.10
CA ALA A 139 7.13 -36.28 32.99
C ALA A 139 7.90 -36.01 31.69
N GLU A 140 8.60 -37.06 31.25
CA GLU A 140 9.40 -37.19 30.04
C GLU A 140 8.58 -37.19 28.73
N LEU A 141 9.25 -36.71 27.66
CA LEU A 141 9.18 -37.13 26.25
C LEU A 141 7.87 -36.83 25.46
N SER A 142 7.89 -36.18 24.28
CA SER A 142 8.83 -36.35 23.16
C SER A 142 8.94 -35.11 22.27
N GLN A 143 10.17 -34.93 21.79
CA GLN A 143 10.63 -33.99 20.78
C GLN A 143 10.34 -34.52 19.37
N HIS A 144 10.03 -33.64 18.43
CA HIS A 144 10.54 -33.73 17.05
C HIS A 144 10.67 -32.33 16.47
N ILE A 145 11.88 -31.77 16.59
CA ILE A 145 12.31 -30.52 15.96
C ILE A 145 13.10 -30.88 14.70
N LEU A 146 12.67 -30.35 13.56
CA LEU A 146 13.47 -30.29 12.34
C LEU A 146 14.33 -29.03 12.37
N SER A 147 15.64 -29.25 12.53
CA SER A 147 16.70 -28.27 12.32
C SER A 147 16.73 -27.77 10.88
N THR A 148 16.91 -26.47 10.68
CA THR A 148 17.56 -25.95 9.46
C THR A 148 18.51 -24.84 9.87
N GLN A 149 19.81 -25.13 9.77
CA GLN A 149 20.92 -24.24 10.07
C GLN A 149 21.01 -23.14 9.01
N ALA A 150 21.05 -21.87 9.43
CA ALA A 150 21.46 -20.75 8.61
C ALA A 150 22.98 -20.55 8.75
N HIS A 151 23.69 -20.70 7.63
CA HIS A 151 25.10 -20.37 7.49
C HIS A 151 25.28 -18.85 7.37
N VAL A 152 26.08 -18.26 8.24
CA VAL A 152 26.65 -16.91 8.12
C VAL A 152 28.11 -17.04 7.69
N PRO A 153 28.53 -16.35 6.62
CA PRO A 153 29.86 -15.77 6.54
C PRO A 153 29.72 -14.24 6.50
N GLY A 154 30.46 -13.45 7.26
CA GLY A 154 31.90 -13.59 7.50
C GLY A 154 32.56 -12.31 7.02
N ASN A 155 32.61 -11.35 7.95
CA ASN A 155 33.14 -9.99 7.83
C ASN A 155 34.60 -9.99 7.32
N SER A 156 34.95 -9.12 6.37
CA SER A 156 36.36 -8.78 6.09
C SER A 156 36.54 -7.26 5.96
N HIS A 157 37.33 -6.76 6.92
CA HIS A 157 37.90 -5.43 6.98
C HIS A 157 38.83 -5.16 5.79
N GLY A 158 38.73 -3.96 5.21
CA GLY A 158 39.72 -3.41 4.30
C GLY A 158 39.82 -1.89 4.46
N GLN A 159 40.75 -1.45 5.31
CA GLN A 159 41.24 -0.06 5.32
C GLN A 159 41.95 0.24 4.00
N THR A 160 41.64 1.36 3.36
CA THR A 160 42.61 2.02 2.47
C THR A 160 42.48 3.53 2.58
N GLN A 161 43.58 4.16 2.98
CA GLN A 161 43.77 5.61 3.01
C GLN A 161 44.07 6.15 1.62
N GLY A 162 43.67 7.40 1.39
CA GLY A 162 44.44 8.41 0.64
C GLY A 162 44.44 8.31 -0.88
N THR A 163 43.93 9.33 -1.55
CA THR A 163 44.75 10.29 -2.32
C THR A 163 43.89 11.34 -3.01
N THR A 164 44.27 12.60 -2.75
CA THR A 164 44.04 13.79 -3.58
C THR A 164 44.47 13.56 -5.04
N SER A 165 43.71 14.02 -6.04
CA SER A 165 44.28 14.84 -7.15
C SER A 165 43.24 15.26 -8.21
N SER A 166 43.24 16.57 -8.48
CA SER A 166 43.21 17.24 -9.78
C SER A 166 41.99 17.16 -10.71
N GLN A 167 41.36 18.34 -10.81
CA GLN A 167 40.86 18.96 -12.03
C GLN A 167 41.69 18.61 -13.28
N LYS A 168 41.00 18.24 -14.36
CA LYS A 168 41.51 18.47 -15.71
C LYS A 168 40.38 18.97 -16.61
N VAL A 169 40.40 20.29 -16.78
CA VAL A 169 39.78 21.02 -17.88
C VAL A 169 40.36 20.47 -19.20
N SER A 170 39.49 20.20 -20.17
CA SER A 170 39.91 20.04 -21.56
C SER A 170 38.87 20.70 -22.46
N GLN A 171 39.18 21.97 -22.78
CA GLN A 171 38.78 22.61 -24.03
C GLN A 171 39.56 21.93 -25.17
N SER A 172 38.88 21.54 -26.25
CA SER A 172 39.46 21.49 -27.60
C SER A 172 38.33 21.43 -28.62
N GLN A 173 38.03 22.56 -29.26
CA GLN A 173 38.50 22.97 -30.60
C GLN A 173 37.55 22.57 -31.72
N ARG A 174 36.98 23.63 -32.31
CA ARG A 174 36.34 23.68 -33.61
C ARG A 174 37.32 23.24 -34.70
N HIS A 175 36.86 22.42 -35.64
CA HIS A 175 37.33 22.47 -37.01
C HIS A 175 36.17 22.36 -37.99
N HIS A 176 36.06 23.39 -38.83
CA HIS A 176 35.32 23.39 -40.08
C HIS A 176 36.01 22.43 -41.07
N SER A 177 35.24 21.62 -41.78
CA SER A 177 35.62 21.16 -43.13
C SER A 177 34.37 20.74 -43.89
N SER A 178 34.00 21.61 -44.83
CA SER A 178 33.10 21.32 -45.94
C SER A 178 33.79 20.36 -46.89
N GLN A 179 33.16 19.22 -47.21
CA GLN A 179 33.41 18.53 -48.47
C GLN A 179 32.13 17.83 -48.96
N SER A 180 31.63 18.41 -50.06
CA SER A 180 30.70 17.84 -51.01
C SER A 180 31.33 16.62 -51.68
N LEU A 181 30.62 15.49 -51.70
CA LEU A 181 30.76 14.47 -52.74
C LEU A 181 29.40 13.78 -52.96
N ALA A 182 28.88 13.97 -54.17
CA ALA A 182 27.76 13.23 -54.73
C ALA A 182 28.12 11.75 -54.91
N GLY A 183 27.19 10.84 -54.59
CA GLY A 183 27.38 9.42 -54.85
C GLY A 183 26.23 8.53 -54.42
N SER A 184 25.48 8.03 -55.40
CA SER A 184 24.72 6.77 -55.39
C SER A 184 23.64 6.59 -54.33
N ARG A 185 22.42 7.03 -54.70
CA ARG A 185 21.15 6.52 -54.15
C ARG A 185 21.02 5.03 -54.49
N LYS A 186 21.42 4.15 -53.57
CA LYS A 186 20.79 2.82 -53.46
C LYS A 186 19.43 3.03 -52.83
N ALA A 187 18.39 2.58 -53.52
CA ALA A 187 17.03 2.56 -53.03
C ALA A 187 17.00 1.82 -51.68
N GLN A 188 16.91 2.57 -50.59
CA GLN A 188 16.41 2.04 -49.33
C GLN A 188 14.95 1.64 -49.58
N PRO A 189 14.52 0.43 -49.15
CA PRO A 189 13.09 0.16 -49.09
C PRO A 189 12.50 1.27 -48.21
N ALA A 190 11.52 1.99 -48.74
CA ALA A 190 10.77 2.96 -47.97
C ALA A 190 10.40 2.26 -46.66
N ALA A 191 10.96 2.76 -45.55
CA ALA A 191 10.42 2.51 -44.23
C ALA A 191 8.98 3.00 -44.35
N GLY A 192 8.08 2.06 -44.66
CA GLY A 192 6.67 2.27 -44.54
C GLY A 192 6.51 2.73 -43.12
N ASP A 193 6.23 4.01 -42.98
CA ASP A 193 5.69 4.61 -41.80
C ASP A 193 4.42 3.82 -41.56
N VAL A 194 4.57 2.71 -40.82
CA VAL A 194 3.44 1.93 -40.35
C VAL A 194 2.83 2.88 -39.35
N LEU A 195 1.97 3.75 -39.87
CA LEU A 195 0.79 4.26 -39.24
C LEU A 195 0.04 3.03 -38.74
N LEU A 196 0.59 2.42 -37.67
CA LEU A 196 -0.13 1.62 -36.72
C LEU A 196 -1.22 2.58 -36.29
N HIS A 197 -2.36 2.46 -36.96
CA HIS A 197 -3.62 3.04 -36.58
C HIS A 197 -3.72 2.76 -35.09
N ASN A 198 -3.39 3.79 -34.31
CA ASN A 198 -3.56 3.83 -32.87
C ASN A 198 -5.00 3.41 -32.66
N ARG A 199 -5.22 2.18 -32.24
CA ARG A 199 -6.46 1.85 -31.58
C ARG A 199 -6.44 2.74 -30.34
N ASP A 200 -7.26 3.79 -30.38
CA ASP A 200 -7.22 4.86 -29.38
C ASP A 200 -7.63 4.38 -27.99
N SER A 201 -8.17 3.16 -27.86
CA SER A 201 -8.52 2.56 -26.58
C SER A 201 -7.27 2.14 -25.77
N PRO A 202 -6.96 2.82 -24.65
CA PRO A 202 -5.85 2.43 -23.77
C PRO A 202 -6.01 1.02 -23.21
N GLU A 203 -7.25 0.61 -23.01
CA GLU A 203 -7.66 -0.71 -22.51
C GLU A 203 -7.31 -1.86 -23.46
N LEU A 204 -7.12 -1.57 -24.75
CA LEU A 204 -6.76 -2.59 -25.76
C LEU A 204 -5.27 -2.59 -26.10
N SER A 205 -4.48 -1.74 -25.42
CA SER A 205 -3.06 -1.60 -25.69
C SER A 205 -2.28 -2.64 -24.90
N SER A 206 -1.59 -3.55 -25.59
CA SER A 206 -0.70 -4.49 -24.90
C SER A 206 0.42 -3.78 -24.17
N ILE A 207 0.97 -4.41 -23.12
CA ILE A 207 2.07 -3.83 -22.36
C ILE A 207 3.30 -3.57 -23.22
N ALA A 208 3.57 -4.47 -24.16
CA ALA A 208 4.65 -4.34 -25.14
C ALA A 208 4.44 -3.17 -26.11
N THR A 209 3.20 -2.76 -26.35
CA THR A 209 2.88 -1.58 -27.15
C THR A 209 3.13 -0.32 -26.35
N VAL A 210 2.63 -0.23 -25.12
CA VAL A 210 2.80 0.94 -24.24
C VAL A 210 4.26 1.15 -23.84
N ALA A 211 5.04 0.07 -23.67
CA ALA A 211 6.48 0.15 -23.43
C ALA A 211 7.23 0.95 -24.50
N LYS A 212 6.77 0.91 -25.77
CA LYS A 212 7.41 1.60 -26.90
C LYS A 212 7.03 3.08 -26.99
N TRP A 213 6.01 3.52 -26.27
CA TRP A 213 5.55 4.91 -26.34
C TRP A 213 6.51 5.83 -25.60
N GLY A 214 6.77 7.01 -26.17
CA GLY A 214 7.59 8.03 -25.53
C GLY A 214 6.81 8.74 -24.41
N TRP A 215 7.51 9.09 -23.32
CA TRP A 215 6.93 9.87 -22.22
C TRP A 215 6.24 11.16 -22.68
N PRO A 216 6.85 12.02 -23.53
CA PRO A 216 6.20 13.25 -23.99
C PRO A 216 4.86 13.01 -24.71
N GLN A 217 4.76 11.90 -25.46
CA GLN A 217 3.53 11.55 -26.19
C GLN A 217 2.41 11.14 -25.22
N LEU A 218 2.74 10.40 -24.17
CA LEU A 218 1.77 9.95 -23.15
C LEU A 218 1.25 11.12 -22.32
N VAL A 219 2.17 11.98 -21.86
CA VAL A 219 1.85 13.19 -21.10
C VAL A 219 0.97 14.13 -21.95
N GLN A 220 1.34 14.38 -23.21
CA GLN A 220 0.56 15.23 -24.12
C GLN A 220 -0.85 14.71 -24.37
N LYS A 221 -1.04 13.39 -24.37
CA LYS A 221 -2.36 12.76 -24.57
C LYS A 221 -3.19 12.67 -23.28
N HIS A 222 -2.62 12.99 -22.11
CA HIS A 222 -3.27 12.81 -20.81
C HIS A 222 -3.83 11.40 -20.60
N ASP A 223 -3.12 10.38 -21.09
CA ASP A 223 -3.59 9.00 -21.04
C ASP A 223 -3.22 8.35 -19.71
N ARG A 224 -4.02 8.64 -18.67
CA ARG A 224 -3.83 8.17 -17.29
C ARG A 224 -3.56 6.66 -17.21
N LYS A 225 -4.35 5.88 -17.95
CA LYS A 225 -4.26 4.41 -17.98
C LYS A 225 -2.94 3.92 -18.56
N ARG A 226 -2.53 4.43 -19.73
CA ARG A 226 -1.24 4.07 -20.35
C ARG A 226 -0.04 4.60 -19.56
N ILE A 227 -0.15 5.75 -18.91
CA ILE A 227 0.89 6.30 -18.03
C ILE A 227 1.17 5.34 -16.88
N VAL A 228 0.14 4.99 -16.09
CA VAL A 228 0.29 4.02 -14.98
C VAL A 228 0.87 2.70 -15.46
N MET A 229 0.37 2.19 -16.58
CA MET A 229 0.86 0.94 -17.15
C MET A 229 2.34 1.01 -17.56
N LYS A 230 2.79 2.14 -18.12
CA LYS A 230 4.20 2.38 -18.45
C LYS A 230 5.08 2.49 -17.21
N ILE A 231 4.64 3.15 -16.16
CA ILE A 231 5.37 3.23 -14.89
C ILE A 231 5.61 1.83 -14.33
N ILE A 232 4.55 1.02 -14.22
CA ILE A 232 4.64 -0.35 -13.69
C ILE A 232 5.59 -1.20 -14.55
N TYR A 233 5.57 -1.03 -15.88
CA TYR A 233 6.51 -1.68 -16.78
C TYR A 233 7.98 -1.29 -16.50
N GLU A 234 8.25 0.00 -16.27
CA GLU A 234 9.60 0.54 -16.05
C GLU A 234 10.13 0.31 -14.63
N MET A 235 9.27 -0.03 -13.66
CA MET A 235 9.67 -0.42 -12.29
C MET A 235 10.60 -1.65 -12.28
N THR A 236 11.36 -1.80 -11.19
CA THR A 236 12.11 -3.06 -10.97
C THR A 236 11.14 -4.21 -10.66
N SER A 237 11.59 -5.45 -10.85
CA SER A 237 10.79 -6.63 -10.47
C SER A 237 10.46 -6.65 -8.98
N SER A 238 11.39 -6.20 -8.14
CA SER A 238 11.21 -6.08 -6.69
C SER A 238 10.11 -5.08 -6.35
N ASP A 239 10.16 -3.87 -6.92
CA ASP A 239 9.17 -2.83 -6.63
C ASP A 239 7.77 -3.22 -7.10
N ARG A 240 7.66 -3.84 -8.28
CA ARG A 240 6.40 -4.41 -8.76
C ARG A 240 5.82 -5.45 -7.81
N GLU A 241 6.65 -6.35 -7.27
CA GLU A 241 6.17 -7.39 -6.35
C GLU A 241 5.74 -6.80 -5.00
N ILE A 242 6.45 -5.78 -4.51
CA ILE A 242 6.06 -5.03 -3.31
C ILE A 242 4.69 -4.38 -3.52
N LEU A 243 4.50 -3.69 -4.65
CA LEU A 243 3.25 -3.03 -5.01
C LEU A 243 2.10 -4.04 -5.16
N ARG A 244 2.33 -5.15 -5.88
CA ARG A 244 1.37 -6.24 -6.04
C ARG A 244 0.96 -6.83 -4.70
N THR A 245 1.93 -7.23 -3.89
CA THR A 245 1.67 -7.86 -2.59
C THR A 245 0.82 -6.93 -1.74
N ARG A 246 1.15 -5.63 -1.72
CA ARG A 246 0.36 -4.64 -0.98
C ARG A 246 -1.07 -4.55 -1.48
N ILE A 247 -1.27 -4.40 -2.79
CA ILE A 247 -2.61 -4.26 -3.38
C ILE A 247 -3.48 -5.50 -3.15
N MET A 248 -2.88 -6.68 -3.15
CA MET A 248 -3.59 -7.95 -2.91
C MET A 248 -3.87 -8.24 -1.43
N THR A 249 -3.08 -7.67 -0.51
CA THR A 249 -3.19 -7.99 0.93
C THR A 249 -3.94 -6.91 1.70
N VAL A 250 -3.71 -5.64 1.35
CA VAL A 250 -4.34 -4.49 2.00
C VAL A 250 -5.70 -4.23 1.35
N ARG A 251 -6.70 -3.92 2.17
CA ARG A 251 -8.04 -3.59 1.67
C ARG A 251 -8.01 -2.33 0.81
N LYS A 252 -8.84 -2.30 -0.24
CA LYS A 252 -9.08 -1.13 -1.08
C LYS A 252 -9.23 0.14 -0.25
N GLN A 253 -10.13 0.14 0.74
CA GLN A 253 -10.41 1.32 1.56
C GLN A 253 -9.15 1.86 2.26
N ASN A 254 -8.37 0.96 2.84
CA ASN A 254 -7.16 1.33 3.58
C ASN A 254 -6.10 1.89 2.62
N LEU A 255 -5.96 1.32 1.42
CA LEU A 255 -5.07 1.85 0.39
C LEU A 255 -5.48 3.24 -0.08
N LEU A 256 -6.78 3.46 -0.28
CA LEU A 256 -7.29 4.75 -0.70
C LEU A 256 -7.15 5.81 0.39
N MET A 257 -7.37 5.46 1.66
CA MET A 257 -7.13 6.36 2.79
C MET A 257 -5.66 6.73 3.00
N GLU A 258 -4.72 5.87 2.58
CA GLU A 258 -3.29 6.18 2.68
C GLU A 258 -2.85 7.28 1.71
N ILE A 259 -3.57 7.48 0.60
CA ILE A 259 -3.28 8.51 -0.40
C ILE A 259 -3.35 9.93 0.21
N PRO A 260 -4.48 10.40 0.76
CA PRO A 260 -4.56 11.75 1.33
C PRO A 260 -3.61 11.94 2.51
N LEU A 261 -3.40 10.92 3.35
CA LEU A 261 -2.42 10.98 4.45
C LEU A 261 -1.00 11.22 3.93
N CYS A 262 -0.62 10.53 2.84
CA CYS A 262 0.68 10.70 2.22
C CYS A 262 0.80 12.04 1.48
N VAL A 263 -0.25 12.49 0.78
CA VAL A 263 -0.28 13.81 0.14
C VAL A 263 -0.11 14.92 1.18
N ALA A 264 -0.82 14.84 2.32
CA ALA A 264 -0.65 15.79 3.41
C ALA A 264 0.76 15.78 4.01
N MET A 265 1.40 14.61 4.10
CA MET A 265 2.82 14.51 4.49
C MET A 265 3.74 15.20 3.48
N LEU A 266 3.52 14.99 2.17
CA LEU A 266 4.30 15.64 1.10
C LEU A 266 4.17 17.16 1.14
N LEU A 267 2.96 17.69 1.38
CA LEU A 267 2.73 19.13 1.53
C LEU A 267 3.49 19.76 2.68
N ARG A 268 3.60 19.05 3.81
CA ARG A 268 4.34 19.52 4.97
C ARG A 268 5.87 19.37 4.83
N GLY A 269 6.35 18.72 3.76
CA GLY A 269 7.75 18.36 3.61
C GLY A 269 8.23 17.36 4.66
N GLU A 270 7.32 16.56 5.20
CA GLU A 270 7.61 15.57 6.23
C GLU A 270 8.10 14.24 5.61
N ASN A 271 8.86 13.47 6.39
CA ASN A 271 9.36 12.16 5.99
C ASN A 271 8.70 11.00 6.77
N LYS A 272 7.58 11.26 7.43
CA LYS A 272 6.83 10.28 8.22
C LYS A 272 5.33 10.58 8.19
N ILE A 273 4.51 9.53 8.16
CA ILE A 273 3.08 9.60 8.40
C ILE A 273 2.85 9.14 9.84
N GLN A 274 2.08 9.89 10.61
CA GLN A 274 1.76 9.54 12.00
C GLN A 274 1.04 8.19 12.06
N GLY A 275 1.48 7.29 12.96
CA GLY A 275 0.91 5.94 13.09
C GLY A 275 1.28 4.94 11.98
N VAL A 276 2.18 5.31 11.06
CA VAL A 276 2.69 4.42 10.00
C VAL A 276 4.14 4.02 10.29
N LEU A 277 4.40 2.71 10.26
CA LEU A 277 5.75 2.18 10.41
C LEU A 277 6.65 2.59 9.23
N PRO A 278 7.95 2.91 9.44
CA PRO A 278 8.86 3.30 8.35
C PRO A 278 8.95 2.28 7.20
N ARG A 279 8.82 0.97 7.51
CA ARG A 279 8.82 -0.10 6.51
C ARG A 279 7.60 -0.09 5.57
N ASP A 280 6.48 0.45 6.06
CA ASP A 280 5.23 0.53 5.32
C ASP A 280 5.11 1.87 4.60
N LEU A 281 5.76 2.92 5.13
CA LEU A 281 5.84 4.23 4.51
C LEU A 281 6.36 4.18 3.07
N VAL A 282 7.43 3.42 2.79
CA VAL A 282 7.97 3.29 1.42
C VAL A 282 6.92 2.73 0.45
N LYS A 283 6.09 1.79 0.92
CA LYS A 283 5.06 1.17 0.09
C LYS A 283 3.89 2.13 -0.15
N ILE A 284 3.53 2.91 0.88
CA ILE A 284 2.53 3.98 0.78
C ILE A 284 2.99 5.05 -0.21
N VAL A 285 4.21 5.56 -0.05
CA VAL A 285 4.78 6.58 -0.93
C VAL A 285 4.81 6.10 -2.38
N ASN A 286 5.18 4.85 -2.65
CA ASN A 286 5.14 4.29 -4.00
C ASN A 286 3.71 4.22 -4.56
N PHE A 287 2.73 3.80 -3.77
CA PHE A 287 1.33 3.76 -4.20
C PHE A 287 0.79 5.18 -4.48
N THR A 288 1.08 6.14 -3.59
CA THR A 288 0.71 7.56 -3.76
C THR A 288 1.42 8.20 -4.96
N LYS A 289 2.68 7.89 -5.24
CA LYS A 289 3.38 8.36 -6.46
C LYS A 289 2.75 7.82 -7.74
N LEU A 290 2.25 6.59 -7.70
CA LEU A 290 1.50 6.03 -8.82
C LEU A 290 0.16 6.75 -9.01
N PHE A 291 -0.51 7.11 -7.93
CA PHE A 291 -1.73 7.93 -7.97
C PHE A 291 -1.47 9.37 -8.45
N LEU A 292 -0.40 10.02 -7.99
CA LEU A 292 0.04 11.32 -8.50
C LEU A 292 0.27 11.27 -10.01
N SER A 293 0.88 10.18 -10.49
CA SER A 293 1.11 9.96 -11.93
C SER A 293 -0.17 9.74 -12.73
N TRP A 294 -1.17 9.09 -12.12
CA TRP A 294 -2.51 8.97 -12.68
C TRP A 294 -3.21 10.33 -12.76
N TRP A 295 -3.19 11.10 -11.67
CA TRP A 295 -3.90 12.38 -11.56
C TRP A 295 -3.28 13.47 -12.45
N LEU A 296 -1.97 13.70 -12.31
CA LEU A 296 -1.24 14.77 -12.98
C LEU A 296 -0.70 14.37 -14.36
N CYS A 297 -0.96 13.14 -14.81
CA CYS A 297 -0.54 12.62 -16.12
C CYS A 297 0.98 12.72 -16.37
N GLY A 298 1.81 12.45 -15.36
CA GLY A 298 3.28 12.54 -15.41
C GLY A 298 4.00 11.32 -14.82
N ASN A 299 5.34 11.33 -14.80
CA ASN A 299 6.15 10.28 -14.17
C ASN A 299 6.74 10.74 -12.83
N TYR A 300 5.93 10.72 -11.78
CA TYR A 300 6.33 11.19 -10.44
C TYR A 300 7.21 10.18 -9.65
N PHE A 301 7.67 9.12 -10.31
CA PHE A 301 8.77 8.30 -9.83
C PHE A 301 10.14 8.88 -10.21
N GLN A 302 10.21 9.65 -11.31
CA GLN A 302 11.44 10.29 -11.79
C GLN A 302 11.46 11.80 -11.51
N GLU A 303 10.28 12.39 -11.34
CA GLU A 303 10.09 13.82 -11.10
C GLU A 303 9.43 14.06 -9.73
N GLU A 304 9.65 15.24 -9.16
CA GLU A 304 8.93 15.71 -7.97
C GLU A 304 7.74 16.56 -8.40
N ALA A 305 6.60 16.42 -7.71
CA ALA A 305 5.44 17.26 -7.95
C ALA A 305 5.70 18.68 -7.46
N GLU A 306 5.31 19.66 -8.28
CA GLU A 306 5.36 21.06 -7.85
C GLU A 306 4.36 21.26 -6.70
N GLN A 307 4.72 22.11 -5.73
CA GLN A 307 3.95 22.26 -4.50
C GLN A 307 2.47 22.58 -4.76
N TRP A 308 2.17 23.46 -5.72
CA TRP A 308 0.80 23.83 -6.07
C TRP A 308 -0.01 22.65 -6.65
N GLN A 309 0.63 21.69 -7.32
CA GLN A 309 -0.04 20.49 -7.85
C GLN A 309 -0.45 19.56 -6.71
N VAL A 310 0.39 19.47 -5.68
CA VAL A 310 0.09 18.68 -4.48
C VAL A 310 -1.00 19.36 -3.65
N GLU A 311 -1.01 20.70 -3.59
CA GLU A 311 -2.06 21.48 -2.90
C GLU A 311 -3.42 21.32 -3.60
N GLU A 312 -3.44 21.43 -4.93
CA GLU A 312 -4.64 21.19 -5.74
C GLU A 312 -5.16 19.77 -5.54
N LEU A 313 -4.27 18.75 -5.59
CA LEU A 313 -4.69 17.37 -5.36
C LEU A 313 -5.24 17.15 -3.94
N ALA A 314 -4.62 17.74 -2.92
CA ALA A 314 -5.10 17.61 -1.55
C ALA A 314 -6.53 18.17 -1.41
N GLN A 315 -6.80 19.32 -2.04
CA GLN A 315 -8.13 19.90 -2.07
C GLN A 315 -9.14 19.00 -2.79
N CYS A 316 -8.78 18.44 -3.95
CA CYS A 316 -9.66 17.51 -4.68
C CYS A 316 -9.98 16.23 -3.88
N LEU A 317 -8.99 15.70 -3.13
CA LEU A 317 -9.19 14.54 -2.26
C LEU A 317 -10.11 14.86 -1.07
N ASP A 318 -10.00 16.06 -0.49
CA ASP A 318 -10.89 16.51 0.58
C ASP A 318 -12.34 16.71 0.07
N ASP A 319 -12.49 17.24 -1.13
CA ASP A 319 -13.78 17.45 -1.80
C ASP A 319 -14.38 16.13 -2.37
N ARG A 320 -13.62 15.03 -2.35
CA ARG A 320 -13.94 13.73 -2.98
C ARG A 320 -14.24 13.83 -4.48
N ASP A 321 -13.63 14.82 -5.15
CA ASP A 321 -13.76 15.04 -6.59
C ASP A 321 -12.62 14.35 -7.36
N THR A 322 -12.37 13.10 -7.00
CA THR A 322 -11.24 12.32 -7.50
C THR A 322 -11.67 10.93 -7.95
N ASP A 323 -10.93 10.37 -8.91
CA ASP A 323 -11.21 9.04 -9.48
C ASP A 323 -10.40 7.93 -8.75
N GLU A 324 -10.26 7.95 -7.42
CA GLU A 324 -9.36 7.00 -6.71
C GLU A 324 -9.83 5.55 -6.86
N SER A 325 -11.14 5.33 -6.93
CA SER A 325 -11.70 4.00 -7.19
C SER A 325 -11.33 3.49 -8.57
N GLU A 326 -11.45 4.32 -9.62
CA GLU A 326 -11.07 3.93 -10.99
C GLU A 326 -9.57 3.61 -11.06
N PHE A 327 -8.75 4.48 -10.46
CA PHE A 327 -7.31 4.27 -10.33
C PHE A 327 -7.00 2.92 -9.67
N TYR A 328 -7.62 2.63 -8.52
CA TYR A 328 -7.39 1.38 -7.80
C TYR A 328 -7.72 0.16 -8.66
N TYR A 329 -8.90 0.13 -9.28
CA TYR A 329 -9.32 -1.01 -10.11
C TYR A 329 -8.40 -1.20 -11.30
N TRP A 330 -7.95 -0.10 -11.92
CA TRP A 330 -7.00 -0.17 -13.02
C TRP A 330 -5.65 -0.76 -12.61
N VAL A 331 -5.07 -0.29 -11.50
CA VAL A 331 -3.79 -0.81 -11.01
C VAL A 331 -3.91 -2.28 -10.58
N HIS A 332 -5.00 -2.62 -9.88
CA HIS A 332 -5.30 -4.00 -9.49
C HIS A 332 -5.36 -4.91 -10.72
N HIS A 333 -6.16 -4.52 -11.71
CA HIS A 333 -6.32 -5.27 -12.95
C HIS A 333 -4.98 -5.50 -13.66
N ILE A 334 -4.16 -4.45 -13.82
CA ILE A 334 -2.84 -4.56 -14.47
C ILE A 334 -1.93 -5.55 -13.71
N LEU A 335 -1.83 -5.43 -12.39
CA LEU A 335 -0.90 -6.24 -11.60
C LEU A 335 -1.31 -7.70 -11.49
N GLU A 336 -2.62 -7.96 -11.52
CA GLU A 336 -3.22 -9.28 -11.52
C GLU A 336 -3.12 -9.97 -12.88
N ASN A 337 -3.42 -9.25 -13.97
CA ASN A 337 -3.59 -9.87 -15.29
C ASN A 337 -2.36 -9.72 -16.19
N THR A 338 -1.73 -8.54 -16.18
CA THR A 338 -0.64 -8.22 -17.13
C THR A 338 0.73 -8.62 -16.59
N PHE A 339 0.94 -8.50 -15.27
CA PHE A 339 2.25 -8.73 -14.65
C PHE A 339 2.29 -9.96 -13.73
N SER A 340 1.32 -10.87 -13.80
CA SER A 340 1.36 -12.13 -13.06
C SER A 340 2.60 -12.97 -13.40
N LYS A 341 2.99 -13.88 -12.51
CA LYS A 341 4.13 -14.77 -12.74
C LYS A 341 3.92 -15.62 -14.00
N GLU A 342 2.68 -16.01 -14.24
CA GLU A 342 2.22 -16.77 -15.40
C GLU A 342 2.33 -15.97 -16.69
N ALA A 343 1.92 -14.69 -16.68
CA ALA A 343 2.05 -13.79 -17.82
C ALA A 343 3.53 -13.52 -18.15
N LEU A 344 4.34 -13.26 -17.13
CA LEU A 344 5.78 -13.00 -17.30
C LEU A 344 6.56 -14.23 -17.76
N ALA A 345 6.10 -15.45 -17.47
CA ALA A 345 6.75 -16.69 -17.91
C ALA A 345 6.64 -16.94 -19.43
N LYS A 346 5.72 -16.27 -20.13
CA LYS A 346 5.52 -16.42 -21.58
C LYS A 346 5.46 -15.06 -22.30
N PRO A 347 6.57 -14.30 -22.37
CA PRO A 347 6.59 -12.92 -22.87
C PRO A 347 6.17 -12.78 -24.35
N SER A 348 6.32 -13.85 -25.14
CA SER A 348 6.03 -13.87 -26.58
C SER A 348 4.67 -14.46 -26.91
N ALA A 349 3.98 -15.07 -25.96
CA ALA A 349 2.59 -15.42 -26.15
C ALA A 349 1.81 -14.13 -25.90
N PRO A 350 1.03 -13.60 -26.87
CA PRO A 350 0.05 -12.57 -26.54
C PRO A 350 -0.79 -13.17 -25.42
N SER A 351 -0.64 -12.67 -24.20
CA SER A 351 -1.37 -13.25 -23.10
C SER A 351 -2.83 -13.11 -23.51
N GLN A 352 -3.61 -14.18 -23.46
CA GLN A 352 -5.03 -14.04 -23.79
C GLN A 352 -5.75 -13.11 -22.78
N ALA A 353 -5.05 -12.70 -21.72
CA ALA A 353 -5.42 -11.67 -20.76
C ALA A 353 -5.06 -10.22 -21.22
N GLU A 354 -4.24 -10.01 -22.26
CA GLU A 354 -4.04 -8.68 -22.88
C GLU A 354 -5.24 -8.24 -23.73
N ILE A 355 -6.16 -9.16 -24.00
CA ILE A 355 -7.47 -8.81 -24.57
C ILE A 355 -8.39 -8.58 -23.36
N ILE A 356 -8.52 -7.33 -22.93
CA ILE A 356 -9.59 -6.94 -22.01
C ILE A 356 -10.92 -7.15 -22.76
N VAL A 357 -11.53 -8.32 -22.59
CA VAL A 357 -12.90 -8.59 -23.05
C VAL A 357 -13.81 -8.01 -21.98
N ILE A 358 -14.23 -6.76 -22.16
CA ILE A 358 -15.37 -6.23 -21.40
C ILE A 358 -16.61 -6.65 -22.20
N ASP A 359 -17.45 -7.50 -21.60
CA ASP A 359 -18.80 -7.73 -22.11
C ASP A 359 -19.55 -6.40 -22.07
N SER A 360 -19.72 -5.77 -23.23
CA SER A 360 -20.45 -4.52 -23.39
C SER A 360 -21.97 -4.76 -23.43
N SER A 361 -22.50 -5.57 -22.51
CA SER A 361 -23.93 -5.86 -22.42
C SER A 361 -24.47 -5.41 -21.07
N ASP A 362 -24.71 -4.11 -20.95
CA ASP A 362 -25.73 -3.53 -20.08
C ASP A 362 -26.34 -2.34 -20.85
N ASP A 363 -27.44 -2.64 -21.54
CA ASP A 363 -28.41 -1.69 -22.11
C ASP A 363 -29.59 -1.51 -21.12
#